data_AF-A0A2Z4M9Z7-F1
#
_entry.id   AF-A0A2Z4M9Z7-F1
#
_cell.length_a   1.000
_cell.length_b   1.000
_cell.length_c   1.000
_cell.angle_alpha   90.00
_cell.angle_beta   90.00
_cell.angle_gamma   90.00
#
_symmetry.space_group_name_H-M   'P 1'
#
loop_
_entity.id
_entity.type
_entity.pdbx_description
1 polymer ?
#
loop_
_entity_poly.entity_id
_entity_poly.type
_entity_poly.pdbx_seq_one_letter_code
_entity_poly.pdbx_strand_id
1 'polypeptide(L)'
;MMGNKLKNIMKNIYIELLKNTSNNEITLLKDINKLVKTEKNGKFQYFYISYFQINLIREFILNLDSNSFYTLIPMLSIYGKDEEPYLILSKQILITNYSSPEIINNYILKQLDQALIDFEFNLDNRFHCLIFKYKQIKILI
;
A
#
# COMPACT_ATOMS: atom_id res chain seq x y z
N MET A 1 17.82 -32.88 13.03
CA MET A 1 17.49 -32.70 11.58
C MET A 1 16.12 -32.05 11.32
N MET A 2 15.12 -32.15 12.21
CA MET A 2 13.77 -31.61 11.99
C MET A 2 13.68 -30.07 11.93
N GLY A 3 14.55 -29.36 12.65
CA GLY A 3 14.56 -27.89 12.69
C GLY A 3 14.92 -27.21 11.37
N ASN A 4 15.77 -27.81 10.54
CA ASN A 4 16.15 -27.21 9.25
C ASN A 4 15.03 -27.32 8.20
N LYS A 5 14.26 -28.42 8.24
CA LYS A 5 13.13 -28.61 7.33
C LYS A 5 12.01 -27.60 7.61
N LEU A 6 11.68 -27.38 8.90
CA LEU A 6 10.67 -26.40 9.29
C LEU A 6 11.07 -24.97 8.90
N LYS A 7 12.33 -24.58 9.15
CA LYS A 7 12.86 -23.28 8.74
C LYS A 7 12.77 -23.04 7.23
N ASN A 8 13.06 -24.06 6.42
CA ASN A 8 12.95 -23.97 4.97
C ASN A 8 11.49 -23.78 4.50
N ILE A 9 10.54 -24.47 5.13
CA ILE A 9 9.11 -24.32 4.84
C ILE A 9 8.66 -22.89 5.15
N MET A 10 8.98 -22.37 6.35
CA MET A 10 8.60 -21.00 6.73
C MET A 10 9.22 -19.96 5.79
N LYS A 11 10.48 -20.14 5.40
CA LYS A 11 11.15 -19.29 4.41
C LYS A 11 10.42 -19.28 3.07
N ASN A 12 9.98 -20.44 2.58
CA ASN A 12 9.27 -20.54 1.31
C ASN A 12 7.91 -19.84 1.38
N ILE A 13 7.15 -20.02 2.47
CA ILE A 13 5.88 -19.34 2.71
C ILE A 13 6.08 -17.82 2.71
N TYR A 14 7.10 -17.32 3.40
CA TYR A 14 7.42 -15.89 3.43
C TYR A 14 7.72 -15.33 2.03
N ILE A 15 8.52 -16.03 1.24
CA ILE A 15 8.86 -15.63 -0.14
C ILE A 15 7.61 -15.64 -1.03
N GLU A 16 6.74 -16.63 -0.88
CA GLU A 16 5.50 -16.73 -1.64
C GLU A 16 4.55 -15.59 -1.30
N LEU A 17 4.38 -15.28 -0.01
CA LEU A 17 3.60 -14.12 0.43
C LEU A 17 4.16 -12.82 -0.14
N LEU A 18 5.49 -12.62 -0.13
CA LEU A 18 6.12 -11.43 -0.68
C LEU A 18 5.77 -11.22 -2.16
N LYS A 19 5.83 -12.29 -2.96
CA LYS A 19 5.63 -12.25 -4.42
C LYS A 19 4.16 -12.14 -4.84
N ASN A 20 3.25 -12.63 -4.01
CA ASN A 20 1.82 -12.67 -4.33
C ASN A 20 1.04 -11.49 -3.75
N THR A 21 1.60 -10.77 -2.76
CA THR A 21 0.96 -9.61 -2.14
C THR A 21 0.65 -8.52 -3.16
N SER A 22 -0.63 -8.19 -3.30
CA SER A 22 -1.14 -7.14 -4.18
C SER A 22 -0.68 -7.26 -5.65
N ASN A 23 -0.57 -8.49 -6.16
CA ASN A 23 -0.14 -8.75 -7.55
C ASN A 23 -1.31 -9.04 -8.51
N ASN A 24 -2.34 -9.77 -8.04
CA ASN A 24 -3.57 -10.05 -8.82
C ASN A 24 -4.79 -9.30 -8.28
N GLU A 25 -4.85 -9.12 -6.97
CA GLU A 25 -5.91 -8.39 -6.26
C GLU A 25 -5.31 -7.66 -5.07
N ILE A 26 -5.98 -6.59 -4.61
CA ILE A 26 -5.50 -5.84 -3.45
C ILE A 26 -5.59 -6.67 -2.18
N THR A 27 -4.44 -6.81 -1.54
CA THR A 27 -4.33 -7.45 -0.25
C THR A 27 -4.52 -6.41 0.85
N LEU A 28 -5.59 -6.48 1.64
CA LEU A 28 -5.76 -5.60 2.79
C LEU A 28 -5.13 -6.23 4.04
N LEU A 29 -4.48 -5.41 4.86
CA LEU A 29 -3.82 -5.89 6.06
C LEU A 29 -4.76 -6.61 7.04
N LYS A 30 -6.02 -6.16 7.11
CA LYS A 30 -7.05 -6.79 7.96
C LYS A 30 -7.30 -8.26 7.60
N ASP A 31 -7.04 -8.65 6.35
CA ASP A 31 -7.32 -10.00 5.85
C ASP A 31 -6.17 -10.96 6.22
N ILE A 32 -4.94 -10.44 6.30
CA ILE A 32 -3.75 -11.20 6.73
C ILE A 32 -3.60 -11.25 8.26
N ASN A 33 -4.00 -10.20 8.98
CA ASN A 33 -3.87 -10.15 10.44
C ASN A 33 -4.60 -11.28 11.18
N LYS A 34 -5.57 -11.94 10.53
CA LYS A 34 -6.25 -13.13 11.09
C LYS A 34 -5.38 -14.38 11.05
N LEU A 35 -4.41 -14.42 10.15
CA LEU A 35 -3.58 -15.59 9.84
C LEU A 35 -2.16 -15.43 10.38
N VAL A 36 -1.66 -14.19 10.45
CA VAL A 36 -0.26 -13.92 10.78
C VAL A 36 -0.13 -12.70 11.69
N LYS A 37 0.77 -12.77 12.68
CA LYS A 37 1.05 -11.66 13.58
C LYS A 37 1.91 -10.61 12.86
N THR A 38 1.52 -9.35 12.98
CA THR A 38 2.25 -8.23 12.38
C THR A 38 2.80 -7.28 13.44
N GLU A 39 4.07 -6.91 13.31
CA GLU A 39 4.69 -5.85 14.12
C GLU A 39 4.79 -4.57 13.29
N LYS A 40 4.25 -3.49 13.83
CA LYS A 40 4.14 -2.19 13.14
C LYS A 40 5.07 -1.14 13.74
N ASN A 41 6.29 -1.54 14.06
CA ASN A 41 7.29 -0.69 14.68
C ASN A 41 7.91 0.22 13.62
N GLY A 42 7.82 1.54 13.79
CA GLY A 42 8.35 2.51 12.86
C GLY A 42 7.47 3.75 12.70
N LYS A 43 8.04 4.82 12.13
CA LYS A 43 7.31 6.04 11.78
C LYS A 43 6.70 5.89 10.39
N PHE A 44 5.57 6.54 10.17
CA PHE A 44 5.02 6.67 8.82
C PHE A 44 5.92 7.57 7.97
N GLN A 45 6.05 7.18 6.71
CA GLN A 45 6.66 7.94 5.63
C GLN A 45 5.55 8.36 4.66
N TYR A 46 5.84 9.39 3.87
CA TYR A 46 4.89 10.02 2.96
C TYR A 46 5.53 10.17 1.59
N PHE A 47 4.83 9.71 0.57
CA PHE A 47 5.24 9.83 -0.83
C PHE A 47 4.13 10.53 -1.61
N TYR A 48 4.48 11.64 -2.27
CA TYR A 48 3.52 12.50 -2.96
C TYR A 48 3.51 12.15 -4.45
N ILE A 49 2.33 11.81 -4.97
CA ILE A 49 2.09 11.48 -6.36
C ILE A 49 1.34 12.65 -6.99
N SER A 50 2.07 13.35 -7.85
CA SER A 50 1.51 14.47 -8.55
C SER A 50 0.66 14.00 -9.74
N TYR A 51 -0.48 14.66 -9.97
CA TYR A 51 -1.35 14.43 -11.14
C TYR A 51 -1.79 12.98 -11.35
N PHE A 52 -1.86 12.17 -10.28
CA PHE A 52 -2.27 10.75 -10.32
C PHE A 52 -1.51 9.91 -11.37
N GLN A 53 -0.23 10.19 -11.57
CA GLN A 53 0.56 9.50 -12.59
C GLN A 53 0.94 8.09 -12.15
N ILE A 54 0.51 7.09 -12.92
CA ILE A 54 0.85 5.67 -12.68
C ILE A 54 2.36 5.41 -12.66
N ASN A 55 3.15 6.18 -13.42
CA ASN A 55 4.61 6.06 -13.40
C ASN A 55 5.19 6.35 -12.02
N LEU A 56 4.65 7.33 -11.29
CA LEU A 56 5.09 7.65 -9.92
C LEU A 56 4.67 6.56 -8.93
N ILE A 57 3.52 5.91 -9.14
CA ILE A 57 3.13 4.72 -8.36
C ILE A 57 4.12 3.58 -8.62
N ARG A 58 4.48 3.35 -9.88
CA ARG A 58 5.45 2.32 -10.26
C ARG A 58 6.83 2.60 -9.64
N GLU A 59 7.33 3.83 -9.74
CA GLU A 59 8.59 4.24 -9.10
C GLU A 59 8.55 4.04 -7.60
N PHE A 60 7.46 4.44 -6.93
CA PHE A 60 7.27 4.22 -5.51
C PHE A 60 7.39 2.72 -5.14
N ILE A 61 6.68 1.84 -5.85
CA ILE A 61 6.71 0.40 -5.58
C ILE A 61 8.09 -0.20 -5.82
N LEU A 62 8.74 0.15 -6.93
CA LEU A 62 10.06 -0.38 -7.29
C LEU A 62 11.17 0.04 -6.31
N ASN A 63 11.00 1.18 -5.63
CA ASN A 63 11.94 1.69 -4.63
C ASN A 63 11.74 1.09 -3.22
N LEU A 64 10.74 0.23 -3.01
CA LEU A 64 10.58 -0.49 -1.74
C LEU A 64 11.66 -1.57 -1.58
N ASP A 65 12.07 -1.81 -0.34
CA ASP A 65 12.99 -2.91 -0.02
C ASP A 65 12.43 -4.26 -0.45
N SER A 66 13.27 -5.05 -1.13
CA SER A 66 12.86 -6.29 -1.80
C SER A 66 12.44 -7.44 -0.89
N ASN A 67 12.77 -7.38 0.40
CA ASN A 67 12.45 -8.43 1.38
C ASN A 67 11.50 -7.93 2.48
N SER A 68 10.81 -6.83 2.22
CA SER A 68 10.03 -6.11 3.23
C SER A 68 8.57 -5.98 2.83
N PHE A 69 7.72 -6.02 3.84
CA PHE A 69 6.31 -5.69 3.71
C PHE A 69 6.05 -4.27 4.18
N TYR A 70 5.12 -3.60 3.52
CA TYR A 70 4.70 -2.26 3.88
C TYR A 70 3.19 -2.19 3.98
N THR A 71 2.69 -1.38 4.90
CA THR A 71 1.31 -0.92 4.84
C THR A 71 1.26 0.38 4.08
N LEU A 72 0.31 0.53 3.17
CA LEU A 72 0.02 1.74 2.42
C LEU A 72 -1.40 2.22 2.73
N ILE A 73 -1.55 3.52 2.96
CA ILE A 73 -2.83 4.20 3.08
C ILE A 73 -2.85 5.31 2.02
N PRO A 74 -3.63 5.14 0.94
CA PRO A 74 -3.80 6.19 -0.05
C PRO A 74 -4.68 7.31 0.50
N MET A 75 -4.24 8.55 0.34
CA MET A 75 -4.91 9.76 0.81
C MET A 75 -4.99 10.78 -0.30
N LEU A 76 -6.08 11.53 -0.34
CA LEU A 76 -6.26 12.67 -1.22
C LEU A 76 -6.09 13.96 -0.39
N SER A 77 -5.31 14.91 -0.88
CA SER A 77 -5.16 16.23 -0.26
C SER A 77 -5.02 17.32 -1.32
N ILE A 78 -5.03 18.58 -0.90
CA ILE A 78 -4.82 19.74 -1.76
C ILE A 78 -3.32 20.09 -1.73
N TYR A 79 -2.72 20.36 -2.89
CA TYR A 79 -1.30 20.73 -2.98
C TYR A 79 -0.97 21.97 -2.15
N GLY A 80 0.20 21.93 -1.51
CA GLY A 80 0.76 23.09 -0.79
C GLY A 80 0.01 23.46 0.48
N LYS A 81 -0.90 22.59 0.95
CA LYS A 81 -1.68 22.82 2.15
C LYS A 81 -1.68 21.60 3.08
N ASP A 82 -0.51 21.33 3.68
CA ASP A 82 -0.31 20.19 4.58
C ASP A 82 -1.15 20.23 5.86
N GLU A 83 -1.76 21.38 6.19
CA GLU A 83 -2.65 21.57 7.35
C GLU A 83 -4.15 21.39 7.03
N GLU A 84 -4.51 21.23 5.75
CA GLU A 84 -5.91 21.07 5.33
C GLU A 84 -6.41 19.63 5.49
N PRO A 85 -7.74 19.44 5.61
CA PRO A 85 -8.33 18.12 5.69
C PRO A 85 -7.95 17.27 4.47
N TYR A 86 -7.56 16.03 4.75
CA TYR A 86 -7.28 15.01 3.76
C TYR A 86 -8.39 13.94 3.80
N LEU A 87 -8.63 13.33 2.65
CA LEU A 87 -9.56 12.22 2.51
C LEU A 87 -8.78 10.91 2.46
N ILE A 88 -9.07 9.98 3.36
CA ILE A 88 -8.50 8.63 3.33
C ILE A 88 -9.31 7.79 2.33
N LEU A 89 -8.66 7.28 1.29
CA LEU A 89 -9.33 6.53 0.22
C LEU A 89 -9.52 5.05 0.55
N SER A 90 -8.69 4.49 1.44
CA SER A 90 -8.78 3.06 1.80
C SER A 90 -8.24 2.73 3.18
N LYS A 91 -8.61 1.53 3.64
CA LYS A 91 -7.92 0.82 4.74
C LYS A 91 -6.46 0.52 4.35
N GLN A 92 -5.67 0.06 5.32
CA GLN A 92 -4.27 -0.31 5.10
C GLN A 92 -4.16 -1.45 4.06
N ILE A 93 -3.58 -1.13 2.91
CA ILE A 93 -3.18 -2.07 1.87
C ILE A 93 -1.84 -2.67 2.27
N LEU A 94 -1.66 -3.97 2.10
CA LEU A 94 -0.37 -4.61 2.20
C LEU A 94 0.30 -4.59 0.83
N ILE A 95 1.54 -4.09 0.77
CA ILE A 95 2.33 -4.01 -0.45
C ILE A 95 3.77 -4.49 -0.21
N THR A 96 4.42 -4.87 -1.29
CA THR A 96 5.84 -5.19 -1.40
C THR A 96 6.40 -4.56 -2.68
N ASN A 97 7.71 -4.66 -2.92
CA ASN A 97 8.29 -4.25 -4.19
C ASN A 97 7.87 -5.14 -5.38
N TYR A 98 7.21 -6.28 -5.11
CA TYR A 98 6.66 -7.19 -6.13
C TYR A 98 5.19 -6.92 -6.44
N SER A 99 4.52 -6.04 -5.71
CA SER A 99 3.13 -5.69 -5.95
C SER A 99 2.96 -5.04 -7.34
N SER A 100 1.82 -5.27 -7.99
CA SER A 100 1.56 -4.67 -9.31
C SER A 100 1.15 -3.20 -9.14
N PRO A 101 1.88 -2.25 -9.75
CA PRO A 101 1.48 -0.84 -9.76
C PRO A 101 0.11 -0.63 -10.40
N GLU A 102 -0.23 -1.42 -11.42
CA GLU A 102 -1.51 -1.36 -12.13
C GLU A 102 -2.67 -1.77 -11.22
N ILE A 103 -2.53 -2.87 -10.46
CA ILE A 103 -3.54 -3.30 -9.49
C ILE A 103 -3.74 -2.26 -8.40
N ILE A 104 -2.66 -1.66 -7.90
CA ILE A 104 -2.71 -0.60 -6.89
C ILE A 104 -3.40 0.65 -7.45
N ASN A 105 -3.01 1.09 -8.64
CA ASN A 105 -3.59 2.26 -9.30
C ASN A 105 -5.09 2.06 -9.54
N ASN A 106 -5.49 0.94 -10.13
CA ASN A 106 -6.89 0.65 -10.45
C ASN A 106 -7.76 0.63 -9.19
N TYR A 107 -7.24 0.07 -8.09
CA TYR A 107 -7.95 0.09 -6.82
C TYR A 107 -8.11 1.51 -6.27
N ILE A 108 -7.05 2.32 -6.30
CA ILE A 108 -7.11 3.71 -5.82
C ILE A 108 -8.10 4.53 -6.64
N LEU A 109 -8.08 4.41 -7.98
CA LEU A 109 -9.03 5.10 -8.85
C LEU A 109 -10.47 4.69 -8.53
N LYS A 110 -10.74 3.40 -8.33
CA LYS A 110 -12.07 2.94 -7.92
C LYS A 110 -12.51 3.53 -6.57
N GLN A 111 -11.61 3.58 -5.59
CA GLN A 111 -11.90 4.18 -4.29
C GLN A 111 -12.13 5.69 -4.39
N LEU A 112 -11.40 6.36 -5.29
CA LEU A 112 -11.55 7.77 -5.58
C LEU A 112 -12.91 8.08 -6.22
N ASP A 113 -13.27 7.34 -7.26
CA ASP A 113 -14.55 7.48 -7.95
C ASP A 113 -15.72 7.30 -6.96
N GLN A 114 -15.63 6.29 -6.08
CA GLN A 114 -16.65 6.09 -5.06
C GLN A 114 -16.72 7.28 -4.09
N ALA A 115 -15.58 7.81 -3.64
CA ALA A 115 -15.57 8.94 -2.74
C ALA A 115 -16.10 10.23 -3.39
N LEU A 116 -15.83 10.46 -4.68
CA LEU A 116 -16.38 11.60 -5.40
C LEU A 116 -17.90 11.56 -5.46
N ILE A 117 -18.47 10.37 -5.63
CA ILE A 117 -19.91 10.15 -5.57
C ILE A 117 -20.43 10.39 -4.15
N ASP A 118 -19.81 9.78 -3.14
CA ASP A 118 -20.31 9.80 -1.76
C ASP A 118 -20.25 11.19 -1.11
N PHE A 119 -19.29 12.02 -1.49
CA PHE A 119 -19.05 13.34 -0.91
C PHE A 119 -19.44 14.50 -1.84
N GLU A 120 -20.00 14.21 -3.03
CA GLU A 120 -20.51 15.18 -4.01
C GLU A 120 -19.52 16.32 -4.34
N PHE A 121 -18.22 16.02 -4.42
CA PHE A 121 -17.20 17.02 -4.77
C PHE A 121 -16.55 16.71 -6.13
N ASN A 122 -16.09 17.77 -6.81
CA ASN A 122 -15.39 17.65 -8.07
C ASN A 122 -13.88 17.63 -7.84
N LEU A 123 -13.21 16.66 -8.43
CA LEU A 123 -11.76 16.57 -8.37
C LEU A 123 -11.14 17.38 -9.50
N ASP A 124 -10.25 18.30 -9.14
CA ASP A 124 -9.39 18.98 -10.08
C ASP A 124 -7.93 18.56 -9.84
N ASN A 125 -7.38 17.76 -10.76
CA ASN A 125 -6.03 17.20 -10.68
C ASN A 125 -4.91 18.27 -10.62
N ARG A 126 -5.23 19.54 -10.90
CA ARG A 126 -4.29 20.66 -10.75
C ARG A 126 -4.12 21.09 -9.29
N PHE A 127 -5.14 20.85 -8.47
CA PHE A 127 -5.17 21.28 -7.06
C PHE A 127 -5.06 20.11 -6.09
N HIS A 128 -5.37 18.89 -6.53
CA HIS A 128 -5.33 17.70 -5.68
C HIS A 128 -4.13 16.80 -5.95
N CYS A 129 -3.56 16.25 -4.88
CA CYS A 129 -2.47 15.29 -4.92
C CYS A 129 -2.86 13.98 -4.22
N LEU A 130 -2.31 12.88 -4.73
CA LEU A 130 -2.39 11.58 -4.08
C LEU A 130 -1.18 11.44 -3.15
N ILE A 131 -1.43 11.14 -1.89
CA ILE A 131 -0.39 10.93 -0.89
C ILE A 131 -0.43 9.47 -0.46
N PHE A 132 0.71 8.81 -0.59
CA PHE A 132 0.95 7.49 -0.03
C PHE A 132 1.54 7.65 1.35
N LYS A 133 0.72 7.44 2.37
CA LYS A 133 1.19 7.28 3.74
C LYS A 133 1.52 5.81 3.96
N TYR A 134 2.80 5.49 4.13
CA TYR A 134 3.26 4.11 4.22
C TYR A 134 4.21 3.87 5.38
N LYS A 135 4.36 2.62 5.78
CA LYS A 135 5.35 2.19 6.77
C LYS A 135 5.70 0.73 6.57
N GLN A 136 6.95 0.39 6.86
CA GLN A 136 7.40 -0.99 6.90
C GLN A 136 6.72 -1.73 8.06
N ILE A 137 6.43 -3.01 7.87
CA ILE A 137 5.97 -3.91 8.91
C ILE A 137 6.76 -5.21 8.87
N LYS A 138 6.82 -5.89 10.01
CA LYS A 138 7.32 -7.27 10.06
C LYS A 138 6.15 -8.23 10.14
N ILE A 139 6.20 -9.25 9.29
CA ILE A 139 5.29 -10.39 9.33
C ILE A 139 6.02 -11.52 10.06
N LEU A 140 5.43 -12.01 11.14
CA LEU A 140 6.00 -13.07 11.98
C LEU A 140 5.39 -14.42 11.57
N ILE A 141 6.18 -15.24 10.86
CA ILE A 141 5.82 -16.58 10.37
C ILE A 141 6.76 -17.61 10.98
#